data_AF-A0A317NRB2-F1
#
_entry.id   AF-A0A317NRB2-F1
#
_cell.length_a   1.000
_cell.length_b   1.000
_cell.length_c   1.000
_cell.angle_alpha   90.00
_cell.angle_beta   90.00
_cell.angle_gamma   90.00
#
_symmetry.space_group_name_H-M   'P 1'
#
loop_
_entity.id
_entity.type
_entity.pdbx_description
1 polymer ?
#
loop_
_entity_poly.entity_id
_entity_poly.type
_entity_poly.pdbx_seq_one_letter_code
_entity_poly.pdbx_strand_id
1 'polypeptide(L)'
;MRRRGTALLAASLITVLTGCGSVSGTATPAEVDIRTLDVGPYPTEPYDAHDDPKLPDFYEMYKVAGMRIADYVVNSHDIDPQMIYGKRASTVSAGLLPQALGNDIALEPVAKKHKLLYGFESSGASADATINSPSTWPSKKDTTKFTATTMVLQFPDAAAATAAAREFHDIDLAAQEGRNQPVSLPKHPAALSHWRPDAPFLRTVMPHGPYVIAFLLSVPSPDLPGLTTMAETAYTKQIESLAETTPLTDEEVMSLPWDPDRLVARTLNPEELANPDGSGTLLVTGKHGVLHYSGDALPSDRQYVDQQLTAMKADQVALSWGSIGIRTPDPGTAKRAVADKLFPWRTKAEAAAPPNVPNAVCVENQSLATKTRFSCMVAYNQYVGIVGGHQLLDAHQRAAAQYALFANTR
;
A
#
# COMPACT_ATOMS: atom_id res chain seq x y z
N MET A 1 20.84 73.15 8.75
CA MET A 1 21.50 74.24 8.00
C MET A 1 22.98 74.24 8.38
N ARG A 2 23.91 74.02 7.43
CA ARG A 2 25.40 73.98 7.55
C ARG A 2 25.98 72.85 8.44
N ARG A 3 27.10 72.18 8.13
CA ARG A 3 28.07 72.19 7.01
C ARG A 3 28.96 70.93 7.14
N ARG A 4 29.23 70.28 6.00
CA ARG A 4 30.53 69.79 5.47
C ARG A 4 31.59 69.18 6.40
N GLY A 5 32.18 68.06 5.95
CA GLY A 5 33.61 67.81 6.16
C GLY A 5 34.05 66.35 6.04
N THR A 6 34.38 65.90 4.83
CA THR A 6 35.13 64.67 4.50
C THR A 6 36.64 64.77 4.79
N ALA A 7 37.26 63.61 5.09
CA ALA A 7 38.65 63.16 4.83
C ALA A 7 39.36 62.68 6.12
N LEU A 8 39.71 61.40 6.34
CA LEU A 8 40.58 60.40 5.65
C LEU A 8 41.96 60.25 6.33
N LEU A 9 42.37 58.98 6.50
CA LEU A 9 43.72 58.41 6.83
C LEU A 9 44.19 58.49 8.31
N ALA A 10 44.86 57.50 8.91
CA ALA A 10 45.19 56.10 8.60
C ALA A 10 45.91 55.45 9.81
N ALA A 11 45.84 54.10 9.89
CA ALA A 11 46.72 53.16 10.61
C ALA A 11 46.65 53.15 12.17
N SER A 12 46.59 52.03 12.92
CA SER A 12 47.39 50.79 12.80
C SER A 12 46.91 49.69 13.80
N LEU A 13 47.38 48.44 13.60
CA LEU A 13 47.39 47.21 14.46
C LEU A 13 46.12 46.33 14.46
N ILE A 14 46.01 45.20 13.74
CA ILE A 14 46.75 43.89 13.72
C ILE A 14 46.40 42.95 14.89
N THR A 15 46.13 41.66 14.53
CA THR A 15 45.89 40.41 15.32
C THR A 15 44.39 40.08 15.50
N VAL A 16 43.83 38.89 15.21
CA VAL A 16 44.28 37.52 14.90
C VAL A 16 43.19 36.88 14.02
N LEU A 17 43.52 36.22 12.91
CA LEU A 17 42.67 35.21 12.26
C LEU A 17 43.54 34.31 11.36
N THR A 18 44.53 33.64 11.94
CA THR A 18 45.18 32.47 11.35
C THR A 18 44.66 31.23 12.06
N GLY A 19 43.48 30.80 11.62
CA GLY A 19 42.86 29.54 11.99
C GLY A 19 42.51 28.71 10.75
N CYS A 20 43.31 28.81 9.68
CA CYS A 20 43.29 27.83 8.60
C CYS A 20 44.03 26.57 9.09
N GLY A 21 43.39 25.81 9.97
CA GLY A 21 43.75 24.42 10.17
C GLY A 21 43.33 23.67 8.92
N SER A 22 44.29 23.39 8.03
CA SER A 22 44.11 22.37 7.00
C SER A 22 43.80 21.05 7.70
N VAL A 23 42.53 20.65 7.72
CA VAL A 23 42.16 19.30 8.09
C VAL A 23 42.77 18.42 7.00
N SER A 24 43.89 17.78 7.32
CA SER A 24 44.50 16.75 6.49
C SER A 24 43.57 15.55 6.48
N GLY A 25 42.54 15.60 5.63
CA GLY A 25 41.73 14.47 5.25
C GLY A 25 41.85 14.34 3.75
N THR A 26 42.37 13.21 3.28
CA THR A 26 42.10 12.79 1.90
C THR A 26 40.58 12.73 1.74
N ALA A 27 40.04 13.46 0.77
CA ALA A 27 38.64 13.32 0.39
C ALA A 27 38.41 11.87 -0.03
N THR A 28 37.86 11.06 0.86
CA THR A 28 37.33 9.75 0.50
C THR A 28 36.10 9.99 -0.37
N PRO A 29 35.84 9.15 -1.38
CA PRO A 29 34.57 9.17 -2.08
C PRO A 29 33.42 9.22 -1.06
N ALA A 30 32.46 10.13 -1.24
CA ALA A 30 31.29 10.21 -0.37
C ALA A 30 30.42 8.95 -0.48
N GLU A 31 30.59 8.18 -1.55
CA GLU A 31 29.89 6.94 -1.86
C GLU A 31 30.89 5.78 -2.03
N VAL A 32 30.53 4.62 -1.48
CA VAL A 32 31.30 3.37 -1.65
C VAL A 32 31.23 2.91 -3.11
N ASP A 33 32.31 2.32 -3.63
CA ASP A 33 32.30 1.66 -4.94
C ASP A 33 31.41 0.41 -4.89
N ILE A 34 30.19 0.53 -5.40
CA ILE A 34 29.17 -0.53 -5.36
C ILE A 34 29.61 -1.83 -6.07
N ARG A 35 30.61 -1.78 -6.97
CA ARG A 35 31.16 -2.95 -7.66
C ARG A 35 31.97 -3.85 -6.73
N THR A 36 32.32 -3.35 -5.55
CA THR A 36 33.06 -4.10 -4.52
C THR A 36 32.15 -4.81 -3.52
N LEU A 37 30.83 -4.59 -3.62
CA LEU A 37 29.85 -5.21 -2.74
C LEU A 37 29.61 -6.67 -3.15
N ASP A 38 29.46 -7.56 -2.15
CA ASP A 38 29.00 -8.93 -2.39
C ASP A 38 27.48 -8.92 -2.58
N VAL A 39 27.04 -8.84 -3.83
CA VAL A 39 25.63 -8.81 -4.23
C VAL A 39 25.07 -10.20 -4.53
N GLY A 40 25.89 -11.25 -4.46
CA GLY A 40 25.49 -12.60 -4.85
C GLY A 40 24.95 -12.67 -6.29
N PRO A 41 23.86 -13.42 -6.54
CA PRO A 41 23.25 -13.55 -7.87
C PRO A 41 22.22 -12.44 -8.19
N TYR A 42 22.07 -11.44 -7.33
CA TYR A 42 20.97 -10.49 -7.42
C TYR A 42 21.27 -9.32 -8.38
N PRO A 43 20.25 -8.79 -9.08
CA PRO A 43 20.44 -7.67 -10.00
C PRO A 43 20.85 -6.41 -9.25
N THR A 44 21.73 -5.63 -9.88
CA THR A 44 22.26 -4.36 -9.33
C THR A 44 21.86 -3.15 -10.16
N GLU A 45 21.21 -3.36 -11.29
CA GLU A 45 20.67 -2.32 -12.16
C GLU A 45 19.15 -2.51 -12.31
N PRO A 46 18.38 -1.42 -12.47
CA PRO A 46 16.95 -1.52 -12.79
C PRO A 46 16.69 -2.43 -13.99
N TYR A 47 15.54 -3.10 -14.01
CA TYR A 47 15.15 -3.97 -15.12
C TYR A 47 15.05 -3.25 -16.47
N ASP A 48 14.92 -1.93 -16.46
CA ASP A 48 14.86 -1.04 -17.63
C ASP A 48 16.14 -0.19 -17.78
N ALA A 49 17.27 -0.58 -17.17
CA ALA A 49 18.51 0.21 -17.20
C ALA A 49 19.10 0.39 -18.61
N HIS A 50 18.75 -0.47 -19.56
CA HIS A 50 19.25 -0.44 -20.93
C HIS A 50 18.15 -0.18 -21.98
N ASP A 51 16.93 0.05 -21.52
CA ASP A 51 15.74 0.22 -22.37
C ASP A 51 14.99 1.50 -21.99
N ASP A 52 13.99 1.87 -22.80
CA ASP A 52 13.02 2.88 -22.37
C ASP A 52 12.23 2.36 -21.15
N PRO A 53 11.72 3.25 -20.26
CA PRO A 53 10.92 2.84 -19.12
C PRO A 53 9.81 1.88 -19.55
N LYS A 54 9.83 0.67 -18.99
CA LYS A 54 8.87 -0.37 -19.37
C LYS A 54 7.46 0.10 -18.99
N LEU A 55 6.67 0.41 -20.02
CA LEU A 55 5.24 0.61 -19.85
C LEU A 55 4.56 -0.76 -19.72
N PRO A 56 3.62 -0.93 -18.79
CA PRO A 56 2.77 -2.11 -18.78
C PRO A 56 2.03 -2.29 -20.10
N ASP A 57 1.70 -3.53 -20.41
CA ASP A 57 0.81 -3.81 -21.53
C ASP A 57 -0.54 -3.11 -21.33
N PHE A 58 -1.24 -2.79 -22.43
CA PHE A 58 -2.51 -2.07 -22.39
C PHE A 58 -3.54 -2.69 -21.43
N TYR A 59 -3.66 -4.03 -21.41
CA TYR A 59 -4.61 -4.74 -20.56
C TYR A 59 -4.25 -4.69 -19.06
N GLU A 60 -3.01 -4.35 -18.74
CA GLU A 60 -2.48 -4.22 -17.38
C GLU A 60 -2.70 -2.82 -16.79
N MET A 61 -3.00 -1.82 -17.62
CA MET A 61 -3.24 -0.44 -17.17
C MET A 61 -4.43 -0.30 -16.22
N TYR A 62 -5.45 -1.15 -16.35
CA TYR A 62 -6.55 -1.20 -15.37
C TYR A 62 -6.10 -1.65 -13.99
N LYS A 63 -5.05 -2.47 -13.87
CA LYS A 63 -4.45 -2.79 -12.57
C LYS A 63 -3.71 -1.59 -12.00
N VAL A 64 -3.04 -0.80 -12.83
CA VAL A 64 -2.43 0.49 -12.42
C VAL A 64 -3.50 1.43 -11.87
N ALA A 65 -4.65 1.56 -12.54
CA ALA A 65 -5.79 2.32 -12.03
C ALA A 65 -6.34 1.75 -10.71
N GLY A 66 -6.45 0.42 -10.60
CA GLY A 66 -6.84 -0.28 -9.38
C GLY A 66 -5.88 -0.05 -8.20
N MET A 67 -4.57 0.03 -8.44
CA MET A 67 -3.58 0.36 -7.42
C MET A 67 -3.64 1.83 -7.04
N ARG A 68 -3.83 2.75 -8.00
CA ARG A 68 -4.03 4.18 -7.72
C ARG A 68 -5.22 4.41 -6.80
N ILE A 69 -6.35 3.75 -7.04
CA ILE A 69 -7.56 3.97 -6.22
C ILE A 69 -7.39 3.39 -4.81
N ALA A 70 -6.43 2.49 -4.57
CA ALA A 70 -6.17 1.92 -3.25
C ALA A 70 -5.86 2.98 -2.19
N ASP A 71 -5.17 4.09 -2.54
CA ASP A 71 -4.93 5.22 -1.61
C ASP A 71 -6.21 5.98 -1.22
N TYR A 72 -7.33 5.71 -1.89
CA TYR A 72 -8.64 6.33 -1.65
C TYR A 72 -9.70 5.30 -1.26
N VAL A 73 -9.31 4.05 -0.97
CA VAL A 73 -10.19 3.04 -0.40
C VAL A 73 -9.98 3.01 1.11
N VAL A 74 -11.06 3.08 1.89
CA VAL A 74 -10.91 3.10 3.35
C VAL A 74 -10.45 1.74 3.87
N ASN A 75 -9.46 1.75 4.77
CA ASN A 75 -9.03 0.56 5.48
C ASN A 75 -10.11 0.15 6.49
N SER A 76 -10.20 -1.13 6.86
CA SER A 76 -11.19 -1.56 7.87
C SER A 76 -11.00 -0.85 9.21
N HIS A 77 -9.75 -0.51 9.58
CA HIS A 77 -9.44 0.27 10.78
C HIS A 77 -10.02 1.70 10.74
N ASP A 78 -10.19 2.28 9.55
CA ASP A 78 -10.81 3.59 9.41
C ASP A 78 -12.30 3.52 9.74
N ILE A 79 -12.97 2.39 9.46
CA ILE A 79 -14.38 2.14 9.74
C ILE A 79 -14.59 1.89 11.24
N ASP A 80 -13.80 0.98 11.84
CA ASP A 80 -13.82 0.68 13.27
C ASP A 80 -12.37 0.45 13.77
N PRO A 81 -11.90 1.22 14.77
CA PRO A 81 -10.52 1.15 15.26
C PRO A 81 -10.17 -0.20 15.90
N GLN A 82 -11.14 -1.05 16.22
CA GLN A 82 -10.87 -2.41 16.69
C GLN A 82 -10.38 -3.33 15.57
N MET A 83 -10.60 -2.99 14.29
CA MET A 83 -10.20 -3.79 13.13
C MET A 83 -8.74 -3.56 12.71
N ILE A 84 -7.82 -3.88 13.62
CA ILE A 84 -6.37 -3.65 13.49
C ILE A 84 -5.65 -4.64 12.58
N TYR A 85 -6.31 -5.73 12.15
CA TYR A 85 -5.70 -6.75 11.30
C TYR A 85 -6.14 -6.63 9.84
N GLY A 86 -5.18 -6.64 8.92
CA GLY A 86 -5.42 -6.85 7.50
C GLY A 86 -5.52 -8.33 7.13
N LYS A 87 -6.15 -8.61 5.98
CA LYS A 87 -6.37 -9.98 5.50
C LYS A 87 -5.99 -10.19 4.04
N ARG A 88 -6.59 -9.43 3.14
CA ARG A 88 -6.39 -9.58 1.70
C ARG A 88 -6.71 -8.26 1.04
N ALA A 89 -5.99 -7.95 -0.02
CA ALA A 89 -6.35 -6.90 -0.95
C ALA A 89 -5.96 -7.28 -2.36
N SER A 90 -6.73 -6.82 -3.33
CA SER A 90 -6.40 -6.97 -4.74
C SER A 90 -7.16 -5.98 -5.60
N THR A 91 -6.59 -5.65 -6.75
CA THR A 91 -7.32 -5.00 -7.83
C THR A 91 -8.44 -5.90 -8.33
N VAL A 92 -9.56 -5.29 -8.72
CA VAL A 92 -10.76 -5.96 -9.23
C VAL A 92 -10.91 -5.67 -10.72
N SER A 93 -11.36 -6.68 -11.48
CA SER A 93 -11.71 -6.54 -12.89
C SER A 93 -13.06 -7.19 -13.18
N ALA A 94 -13.61 -6.95 -14.37
CA ALA A 94 -14.86 -7.59 -14.79
C ALA A 94 -14.77 -9.13 -14.85
N GLY A 95 -13.57 -9.72 -14.98
CA GLY A 95 -13.36 -11.17 -14.99
C GLY A 95 -12.91 -11.75 -13.64
N LEU A 96 -12.74 -10.92 -12.61
CA LEU A 96 -12.33 -11.34 -11.28
C LEU A 96 -13.00 -10.44 -10.25
N LEU A 97 -14.24 -10.78 -9.89
CA LEU A 97 -15.02 -10.05 -8.90
C LEU A 97 -14.80 -10.59 -7.47
N PRO A 98 -14.87 -9.72 -6.45
CA PRO A 98 -14.87 -10.10 -5.05
C PRO A 98 -16.01 -11.05 -4.69
N GLN A 99 -15.71 -12.18 -4.06
CA GLN A 99 -16.75 -13.06 -3.47
C GLN A 99 -17.46 -12.41 -2.27
N ALA A 100 -16.86 -11.35 -1.70
CA ALA A 100 -17.51 -10.53 -0.69
C ALA A 100 -18.73 -9.75 -1.24
N LEU A 101 -18.76 -9.48 -2.55
CA LEU A 101 -19.88 -8.83 -3.23
C LEU A 101 -21.08 -9.79 -3.42
N GLY A 102 -20.82 -11.10 -3.47
CA GLY A 102 -21.81 -12.13 -3.73
C GLY A 102 -21.24 -13.28 -4.54
N ASN A 103 -22.10 -13.98 -5.29
CA ASN A 103 -21.67 -15.03 -6.21
C ASN A 103 -20.94 -14.44 -7.43
N ASP A 104 -19.62 -14.38 -7.37
CA ASP A 104 -18.71 -13.89 -8.41
C ASP A 104 -19.06 -14.37 -9.84
N ILE A 105 -19.36 -15.66 -10.01
CA ILE A 105 -19.74 -16.23 -11.32
C ILE A 105 -21.05 -15.62 -11.85
N ALA A 106 -22.03 -15.42 -10.97
CA ALA A 106 -23.32 -14.82 -11.34
C ALA A 106 -23.23 -13.31 -11.57
N LEU A 107 -22.29 -12.62 -10.90
CA LEU A 107 -22.11 -11.18 -10.98
C LEU A 107 -21.20 -10.76 -12.16
N GLU A 108 -20.29 -11.62 -12.60
CA GLU A 108 -19.35 -11.34 -13.71
C GLU A 108 -20.05 -10.83 -14.99
N PRO A 109 -21.15 -11.44 -15.48
CA PRO A 109 -21.86 -10.94 -16.65
C PRO A 109 -22.37 -9.49 -16.49
N VAL A 110 -22.77 -9.09 -15.28
CA VAL A 110 -23.23 -7.72 -14.98
C VAL A 110 -22.06 -6.75 -15.04
N ALA A 111 -20.92 -7.10 -14.45
CA ALA A 111 -19.71 -6.27 -14.52
C ALA A 111 -19.24 -6.05 -15.96
N LYS A 112 -19.26 -7.11 -16.79
CA LYS A 112 -18.93 -7.02 -18.23
C LYS A 112 -19.95 -6.18 -19.00
N LYS A 113 -21.25 -6.43 -18.79
CA LYS A 113 -22.35 -5.71 -19.45
C LYS A 113 -22.25 -4.20 -19.23
N HIS A 114 -21.96 -3.78 -18.01
CA HIS A 114 -21.83 -2.37 -17.64
C HIS A 114 -20.40 -1.82 -17.78
N LYS A 115 -19.46 -2.63 -18.29
CA LYS A 115 -18.09 -2.25 -18.60
C LYS A 115 -17.32 -1.76 -17.37
N LEU A 116 -17.32 -2.53 -16.28
CA LEU A 116 -16.42 -2.29 -15.15
C LEU A 116 -14.99 -2.07 -15.66
N LEU A 117 -14.44 -0.88 -15.43
CA LEU A 117 -13.10 -0.51 -15.89
C LEU A 117 -12.05 -1.12 -14.96
N TYR A 118 -12.14 -0.79 -13.68
CA TYR A 118 -11.24 -1.28 -12.65
C TYR A 118 -11.92 -1.20 -11.28
N GLY A 119 -11.33 -1.84 -10.28
CA GLY A 119 -11.73 -1.66 -8.90
C GLY A 119 -10.66 -2.12 -7.93
N PHE A 120 -11.00 -2.08 -6.66
CA PHE A 120 -10.14 -2.53 -5.58
C PHE A 120 -10.97 -3.14 -4.46
N GLU A 121 -10.48 -4.25 -3.90
CA GLU A 121 -11.03 -4.83 -2.68
C GLU A 121 -9.99 -4.85 -1.57
N SER A 122 -10.42 -4.65 -0.32
CA SER A 122 -9.59 -4.87 0.85
C SER A 122 -10.41 -5.39 2.01
N SER A 123 -9.86 -6.36 2.74
CA SER A 123 -10.48 -6.99 3.89
C SER A 123 -9.65 -6.79 5.16
N GLY A 124 -10.33 -6.61 6.28
CA GLY A 124 -9.72 -6.64 7.60
C GLY A 124 -10.68 -7.04 8.71
N ALA A 125 -10.11 -7.26 9.90
CA ALA A 125 -10.82 -7.84 11.02
C ALA A 125 -10.24 -7.39 12.37
N SER A 126 -11.03 -7.59 13.43
CA SER A 126 -10.61 -7.30 14.81
C SER A 126 -9.73 -8.39 15.45
N ALA A 127 -9.51 -9.49 14.75
CA ALA A 127 -8.66 -10.59 15.18
C ALA A 127 -7.87 -11.11 13.99
N ASP A 128 -6.73 -11.75 14.28
CA ASP A 128 -5.93 -12.40 13.24
C ASP A 128 -6.59 -13.72 12.77
N ALA A 129 -7.67 -13.58 12.00
CA ALA A 129 -8.49 -14.69 11.56
C ALA A 129 -9.06 -14.44 10.16
N THR A 130 -9.18 -15.51 9.37
CA THR A 130 -9.74 -15.46 8.02
C THR A 130 -11.27 -15.39 8.06
N ILE A 131 -11.83 -14.58 7.16
CA ILE A 131 -13.27 -14.55 6.87
C ILE A 131 -13.47 -15.52 5.71
N ASN A 132 -14.38 -16.47 5.88
CA ASN A 132 -14.75 -17.35 4.79
C ASN A 132 -15.96 -16.74 4.07
N SER A 133 -15.73 -16.21 2.88
CA SER A 133 -16.74 -15.58 2.03
C SER A 133 -16.98 -16.43 0.78
N PRO A 134 -17.62 -17.62 0.90
CA PRO A 134 -17.94 -18.42 -0.28
C PRO A 134 -18.94 -17.66 -1.16
N SER A 135 -19.09 -18.08 -2.43
CA SER A 135 -20.07 -17.56 -3.40
C SER A 135 -21.56 -17.67 -2.96
N THR A 136 -21.83 -18.08 -1.71
CA THR A 136 -23.15 -18.07 -1.08
C THR A 136 -23.20 -17.01 0.03
N TRP A 137 -22.95 -17.39 1.29
CA TRP A 137 -23.04 -16.51 2.44
C TRP A 137 -21.78 -16.60 3.33
N PRO A 138 -21.31 -15.47 3.90
CA PRO A 138 -20.08 -15.46 4.65
C PRO A 138 -20.22 -16.10 6.03
N SER A 139 -19.07 -16.52 6.56
CA SER A 139 -18.91 -17.07 7.89
C SER A 139 -17.58 -16.62 8.50
N LYS A 140 -17.52 -16.62 9.83
CA LYS A 140 -16.34 -16.25 10.60
C LYS A 140 -16.23 -17.08 11.86
N LYS A 141 -15.03 -17.10 12.45
CA LYS A 141 -14.82 -17.68 13.79
C LYS A 141 -15.41 -16.76 14.85
N ASP A 142 -15.88 -17.33 15.96
CA ASP A 142 -16.45 -16.56 17.09
C ASP A 142 -15.47 -15.56 17.70
N THR A 143 -14.16 -15.83 17.59
CA THR A 143 -13.10 -14.92 18.05
C THR A 143 -13.00 -13.65 17.20
N THR A 144 -13.55 -13.65 15.98
CA THR A 144 -13.54 -12.52 15.04
C THR A 144 -14.74 -11.62 15.25
N LYS A 145 -14.64 -10.67 16.17
CA LYS A 145 -15.75 -9.79 16.55
C LYS A 145 -16.25 -8.90 15.42
N PHE A 146 -15.35 -8.18 14.76
CA PHE A 146 -15.71 -7.25 13.69
C PHE A 146 -14.92 -7.55 12.42
N THR A 147 -15.57 -7.37 11.28
CA THR A 147 -14.93 -7.51 9.97
C THR A 147 -15.49 -6.50 8.99
N ALA A 148 -14.64 -6.04 8.07
CA ALA A 148 -15.08 -5.28 6.92
C ALA A 148 -14.28 -5.71 5.68
N THR A 149 -14.99 -6.01 4.61
CA THR A 149 -14.45 -6.03 3.26
C THR A 149 -15.01 -4.83 2.51
N THR A 150 -14.13 -3.91 2.14
CA THR A 150 -14.44 -2.72 1.34
C THR A 150 -14.18 -3.03 -0.12
N MET A 151 -15.07 -2.60 -1.00
CA MET A 151 -14.95 -2.75 -2.44
C MET A 151 -15.34 -1.42 -3.11
N VAL A 152 -14.48 -0.92 -4.00
CA VAL A 152 -14.77 0.26 -4.82
C VAL A 152 -14.55 -0.12 -6.28
N LEU A 153 -15.60 0.00 -7.09
CA LEU A 153 -15.64 -0.43 -8.48
C LEU A 153 -15.96 0.77 -9.37
N GLN A 154 -15.13 1.10 -10.35
CA GLN A 154 -15.37 2.22 -11.24
C GLN A 154 -15.89 1.77 -12.61
N PHE A 155 -17.03 2.32 -13.00
CA PHE A 155 -17.68 2.15 -14.30
C PHE A 155 -17.42 3.37 -15.20
N PRO A 156 -17.78 3.31 -16.49
CA PRO A 156 -17.50 4.42 -17.42
C PRO A 156 -18.26 5.70 -17.07
N ASP A 157 -19.44 5.57 -16.46
CA ASP A 157 -20.28 6.69 -16.06
C ASP A 157 -21.25 6.31 -14.93
N ALA A 158 -21.98 7.32 -14.44
CA ALA A 158 -22.92 7.15 -13.32
C ALA A 158 -24.15 6.29 -13.65
N ALA A 159 -24.58 6.25 -14.91
CA ALA A 159 -25.71 5.43 -15.32
C ALA A 159 -25.33 3.94 -15.31
N ALA A 160 -24.15 3.61 -15.84
CA ALA A 160 -23.58 2.27 -15.79
C ALA A 160 -23.36 1.81 -14.34
N ALA A 161 -22.78 2.65 -13.48
CA ALA A 161 -22.60 2.35 -12.06
C ALA A 161 -23.94 2.10 -11.34
N THR A 162 -24.95 2.93 -11.60
CA THR A 162 -26.29 2.79 -11.01
C THR A 162 -26.97 1.50 -11.44
N ALA A 163 -26.89 1.16 -12.73
CA ALA A 163 -27.47 -0.08 -13.25
C ALA A 163 -26.74 -1.31 -12.71
N ALA A 164 -25.41 -1.28 -12.67
CA ALA A 164 -24.60 -2.37 -12.11
C ALA A 164 -24.88 -2.58 -10.62
N ALA A 165 -24.94 -1.52 -9.80
CA ALA A 165 -25.25 -1.63 -8.38
C ALA A 165 -26.61 -2.31 -8.13
N ARG A 166 -27.63 -1.94 -8.91
CA ARG A 166 -28.97 -2.56 -8.82
C ARG A 166 -28.93 -4.04 -9.19
N GLU A 167 -28.34 -4.37 -10.35
CA GLU A 167 -28.26 -5.76 -10.80
C GLU A 167 -27.41 -6.63 -9.84
N PHE A 168 -26.29 -6.10 -9.31
CA PHE A 168 -25.50 -6.81 -8.30
C PHE A 168 -26.30 -7.11 -7.05
N HIS A 169 -26.99 -6.09 -6.52
CA HIS A 169 -27.84 -6.25 -5.34
C HIS A 169 -28.96 -7.26 -5.56
N ASP A 170 -29.69 -7.15 -6.66
CA ASP A 170 -30.88 -7.96 -6.91
C ASP A 170 -30.51 -9.43 -7.11
N ILE A 171 -29.38 -9.72 -7.76
CA ILE A 171 -28.84 -11.08 -7.91
C ILE A 171 -28.44 -11.65 -6.54
N ASP A 172 -27.68 -10.90 -5.72
CA ASP A 172 -27.23 -11.42 -4.41
C ASP A 172 -28.39 -11.55 -3.41
N LEU A 173 -29.35 -10.63 -3.42
CA LEU A 173 -30.57 -10.71 -2.62
C LEU A 173 -31.36 -11.99 -2.95
N ALA A 174 -31.54 -12.28 -4.25
CA ALA A 174 -32.26 -13.46 -4.73
C ALA A 174 -31.50 -14.78 -4.48
N ALA A 175 -30.18 -14.75 -4.36
CA ALA A 175 -29.35 -15.95 -4.18
C ALA A 175 -29.65 -16.72 -2.87
N GLN A 176 -30.28 -16.08 -1.88
CA GLN A 176 -30.74 -16.71 -0.63
C GLN A 176 -32.19 -16.30 -0.34
N GLU A 177 -33.06 -16.49 -1.33
CA GLU A 177 -34.49 -16.20 -1.24
C GLU A 177 -35.11 -16.78 0.05
N GLY A 178 -35.90 -15.95 0.74
CA GLY A 178 -36.54 -16.29 2.02
C GLY A 178 -35.63 -16.19 3.26
N ARG A 179 -34.32 -15.98 3.09
CA ARG A 179 -33.37 -15.77 4.20
C ARG A 179 -32.79 -14.37 4.24
N ASN A 180 -32.41 -13.83 3.08
CA ASN A 180 -31.97 -12.44 2.98
C ASN A 180 -33.16 -11.50 3.21
N GLN A 181 -32.95 -10.47 4.02
CA GLN A 181 -33.92 -9.43 4.29
C GLN A 181 -33.37 -8.07 3.86
N PRO A 182 -34.13 -7.26 3.12
CA PRO A 182 -33.70 -5.92 2.73
C PRO A 182 -33.55 -5.02 3.97
N VAL A 183 -32.60 -4.11 3.90
CA VAL A 183 -32.26 -3.16 4.97
C VAL A 183 -32.17 -1.76 4.38
N SER A 184 -32.79 -0.79 5.04
CA SER A 184 -32.62 0.63 4.72
C SER A 184 -31.54 1.24 5.60
N LEU A 185 -30.70 2.10 5.01
CA LEU A 185 -29.71 2.90 5.72
C LEU A 185 -30.15 4.38 5.69
N PRO A 186 -30.78 4.91 6.75
CA PRO A 186 -31.35 6.26 6.73
C PRO A 186 -30.37 7.38 6.35
N LYS A 187 -29.09 7.29 6.75
CA LYS A 187 -28.08 8.29 6.36
C LYS A 187 -27.60 8.16 4.91
N HIS A 188 -27.83 7.01 4.28
CA HIS A 188 -27.41 6.70 2.90
C HIS A 188 -28.55 6.01 2.13
N PRO A 189 -29.66 6.72 1.82
CA PRO A 189 -30.87 6.11 1.27
C PRO A 189 -30.71 5.53 -0.15
N ALA A 190 -29.61 5.84 -0.83
CA ALA A 190 -29.26 5.26 -2.13
C ALA A 190 -28.62 3.86 -2.00
N ALA A 191 -28.23 3.45 -0.79
CA ALA A 191 -27.66 2.14 -0.55
C ALA A 191 -28.71 1.03 -0.69
N LEU A 192 -28.33 -0.02 -1.39
CA LEU A 192 -29.08 -1.25 -1.57
C LEU A 192 -28.44 -2.29 -0.65
N SER A 193 -29.08 -2.54 0.49
CA SER A 193 -28.51 -3.37 1.55
C SER A 193 -29.43 -4.54 1.87
N HIS A 194 -28.82 -5.65 2.26
CA HIS A 194 -29.55 -6.77 2.84
C HIS A 194 -28.68 -7.48 3.87
N TRP A 195 -29.35 -8.19 4.77
CA TRP A 195 -28.70 -8.95 5.83
C TRP A 195 -29.42 -10.28 6.03
N ARG A 196 -28.89 -11.12 6.92
CA ARG A 196 -29.55 -12.35 7.34
C ARG A 196 -29.74 -12.37 8.85
N PRO A 197 -30.97 -12.49 9.37
CA PRO A 197 -31.20 -12.50 10.83
C PRO A 197 -30.50 -13.64 11.59
N ASP A 198 -30.18 -14.75 10.90
CA ASP A 198 -29.49 -15.91 11.47
C ASP A 198 -27.95 -15.80 11.37
N ALA A 199 -27.42 -14.69 10.87
CA ALA A 199 -25.98 -14.50 10.66
C ALA A 199 -25.57 -13.06 10.98
N PRO A 200 -24.35 -12.82 11.50
CA PRO A 200 -23.95 -11.47 11.92
C PRO A 200 -23.39 -10.64 10.76
N PHE A 201 -23.97 -10.74 9.56
CA PHE A 201 -23.44 -10.12 8.34
C PHE A 201 -24.47 -9.24 7.64
N LEU A 202 -23.98 -8.14 7.08
CA LEU A 202 -24.72 -7.25 6.18
C LEU A 202 -23.88 -7.03 4.92
N ARG A 203 -24.51 -7.19 3.76
CA ARG A 203 -23.96 -6.78 2.47
C ARG A 203 -24.68 -5.55 1.99
N THR A 204 -23.93 -4.64 1.40
CA THR A 204 -24.49 -3.40 0.90
C THR A 204 -23.72 -2.91 -0.30
N VAL A 205 -24.44 -2.37 -1.28
CA VAL A 205 -23.90 -1.74 -2.49
C VAL A 205 -24.58 -0.41 -2.70
N MET A 206 -23.84 0.61 -3.14
CA MET A 206 -24.39 1.94 -3.39
C MET A 206 -23.71 2.58 -4.60
N PRO A 207 -24.47 3.09 -5.58
CA PRO A 207 -23.89 3.90 -6.64
C PRO A 207 -23.50 5.29 -6.11
N HIS A 208 -22.34 5.79 -6.53
CA HIS A 208 -21.82 7.11 -6.18
C HIS A 208 -21.04 7.69 -7.35
N GLY A 209 -21.66 8.57 -8.14
CA GLY A 209 -21.09 9.00 -9.41
C GLY A 209 -20.80 7.78 -10.31
N PRO A 210 -19.63 7.68 -10.96
CA PRO A 210 -19.23 6.50 -11.74
C PRO A 210 -18.75 5.32 -10.88
N TYR A 211 -18.80 5.41 -9.54
CA TYR A 211 -18.40 4.32 -8.66
C TYR A 211 -19.59 3.50 -8.17
N VAL A 212 -19.35 2.22 -7.92
CA VAL A 212 -20.13 1.38 -7.01
C VAL A 212 -19.28 1.14 -5.76
N ILE A 213 -19.78 1.60 -4.62
CA ILE A 213 -19.18 1.38 -3.31
C ILE A 213 -19.92 0.22 -2.65
N ALA A 214 -19.19 -0.82 -2.26
CA ALA A 214 -19.76 -2.00 -1.65
C ALA A 214 -19.01 -2.41 -0.37
N PHE A 215 -19.76 -2.97 0.57
CA PHE A 215 -19.21 -3.51 1.79
C PHE A 215 -19.82 -4.88 2.12
N LEU A 216 -18.99 -5.76 2.66
CA LEU A 216 -19.42 -6.89 3.47
C LEU A 216 -18.95 -6.65 4.91
N LEU A 217 -19.89 -6.52 5.83
CA LEU A 217 -19.64 -6.12 7.21
C LEU A 217 -20.10 -7.21 8.17
N SER A 218 -19.40 -7.35 9.30
CA SER A 218 -19.87 -8.21 10.39
C SER A 218 -19.61 -7.64 11.77
N VAL A 219 -20.50 -8.00 12.70
CA VAL A 219 -20.45 -7.65 14.12
C VAL A 219 -20.47 -8.92 14.98
N PRO A 220 -20.30 -8.91 16.31
CA PRO A 220 -20.05 -10.14 17.09
C PRO A 220 -21.18 -11.17 17.04
N SER A 221 -22.43 -10.73 16.93
CA SER A 221 -23.65 -11.55 16.91
C SER A 221 -24.68 -10.91 15.99
N PRO A 222 -25.73 -11.61 15.51
CA PRO A 222 -26.77 -10.98 14.70
C PRO A 222 -27.39 -9.76 15.40
N ASP A 223 -27.03 -8.57 14.91
CA ASP A 223 -27.39 -7.26 15.48
C ASP A 223 -27.54 -6.25 14.34
N LEU A 224 -28.78 -6.09 13.86
CA LEU A 224 -29.08 -5.21 12.74
C LEU A 224 -28.77 -3.72 13.05
N PRO A 225 -29.11 -3.17 14.23
CA PRO A 225 -28.67 -1.83 14.62
C PRO A 225 -27.14 -1.63 14.57
N GLY A 226 -26.36 -2.60 15.04
CA GLY A 226 -24.90 -2.57 14.95
C GLY A 226 -24.39 -2.59 13.50
N LEU A 227 -24.94 -3.48 12.67
CA LEU A 227 -24.58 -3.60 11.25
C LEU A 227 -24.92 -2.34 10.45
N THR A 228 -26.12 -1.77 10.66
CA THR A 228 -26.55 -0.54 9.98
C THR A 228 -25.69 0.66 10.38
N THR A 229 -25.36 0.80 11.67
CA THR A 229 -24.46 1.85 12.16
C THR A 229 -23.06 1.74 11.52
N MET A 230 -22.52 0.53 11.45
CA MET A 230 -21.22 0.27 10.82
C MET A 230 -21.26 0.57 9.32
N ALA A 231 -22.32 0.16 8.63
CA ALA A 231 -22.50 0.42 7.20
C ALA A 231 -22.59 1.92 6.88
N GLU A 232 -23.36 2.67 7.67
CA GLU A 232 -23.45 4.12 7.49
C GLU A 232 -22.12 4.82 7.72
N THR A 233 -21.36 4.38 8.73
CA THR A 233 -20.01 4.90 9.00
C THR A 233 -19.05 4.60 7.86
N ALA A 234 -19.09 3.36 7.34
CA ALA A 234 -18.26 2.93 6.23
C ALA A 234 -18.53 3.73 4.95
N TYR A 235 -19.80 3.94 4.60
CA TYR A 235 -20.17 4.76 3.45
C TYR A 235 -19.74 6.21 3.60
N THR A 236 -19.98 6.83 4.76
CA THR A 236 -19.56 8.22 5.00
C THR A 236 -18.05 8.39 4.76
N LYS A 237 -17.24 7.54 5.38
CA LYS A 237 -15.77 7.60 5.23
C LYS A 237 -15.30 7.33 3.81
N GLN A 238 -15.92 6.37 3.12
CA GLN A 238 -15.53 6.04 1.76
C GLN A 238 -15.93 7.13 0.76
N ILE A 239 -17.07 7.80 0.97
CA ILE A 239 -17.45 8.98 0.18
C ILE A 239 -16.48 10.13 0.42
N GLU A 240 -16.15 10.42 1.68
CA GLU A 240 -15.17 11.46 2.04
C GLU A 240 -13.81 11.20 1.37
N SER A 241 -13.32 9.95 1.41
CA SER A 241 -12.05 9.58 0.77
C SER A 241 -12.09 9.66 -0.75
N LEU A 242 -13.19 9.26 -1.40
CA LEU A 242 -13.33 9.39 -2.86
C LEU A 242 -13.46 10.83 -3.34
N ALA A 243 -13.85 11.77 -2.47
CA ALA A 243 -13.87 13.19 -2.83
C ALA A 243 -12.46 13.78 -3.02
N GLU A 244 -11.41 13.10 -2.53
CA GLU A 244 -10.02 13.51 -2.68
C GLU A 244 -9.39 13.04 -4.01
N THR A 245 -10.15 12.34 -4.84
CA THR A 245 -9.68 11.80 -6.12
C THR A 245 -10.70 12.01 -7.23
N THR A 246 -10.21 12.04 -8.47
CA THR A 246 -11.07 12.12 -9.65
C THR A 246 -11.25 10.74 -10.28
N PRO A 247 -12.47 10.38 -10.72
CA PRO A 247 -12.68 9.24 -11.58
C PRO A 247 -11.86 9.35 -12.87
N LEU A 248 -11.46 8.19 -13.40
CA LEU A 248 -10.71 8.11 -14.65
C LEU A 248 -11.61 7.68 -15.81
N THR A 249 -11.51 8.34 -16.94
CA THR A 249 -12.03 7.81 -18.20
C THR A 249 -11.22 6.60 -18.65
N ASP A 250 -11.79 5.83 -19.58
CA ASP A 250 -11.10 4.68 -20.19
C ASP A 250 -9.77 5.10 -20.86
N GLU A 251 -9.75 6.27 -21.50
CA GLU A 251 -8.56 6.84 -22.13
C GLU A 251 -7.51 7.28 -21.09
N GLU A 252 -7.93 7.93 -20.00
CA GLU A 252 -7.01 8.39 -18.95
C GLU A 252 -6.30 7.22 -18.27
N VAL A 253 -6.98 6.08 -18.07
CA VAL A 253 -6.37 4.85 -17.54
C VAL A 253 -5.12 4.46 -18.36
N MET A 254 -5.19 4.60 -19.68
CA MET A 254 -4.10 4.20 -20.61
C MET A 254 -2.90 5.15 -20.58
N SER A 255 -3.06 6.32 -19.98
CA SER A 255 -2.01 7.34 -19.83
C SER A 255 -1.41 7.40 -18.43
N LEU A 256 -1.89 6.56 -17.49
CA LEU A 256 -1.40 6.57 -16.11
C LEU A 256 0.09 6.24 -16.04
N PRO A 257 0.87 6.94 -15.20
CA PRO A 257 2.22 6.49 -14.89
C PRO A 257 2.15 5.22 -14.02
N TRP A 258 2.80 4.14 -14.45
CA TRP A 258 2.94 2.91 -13.66
C TRP A 258 3.81 3.14 -12.40
N ASP A 259 4.98 3.72 -12.61
CA ASP A 259 5.98 3.96 -11.55
C ASP A 259 6.49 5.41 -11.64
N PRO A 260 5.64 6.41 -11.32
CA PRO A 260 5.91 7.82 -11.59
C PRO A 260 7.22 8.33 -10.96
N ASP A 261 7.58 7.78 -9.80
CA ASP A 261 8.79 8.15 -9.06
C ASP A 261 9.92 7.10 -9.18
N ARG A 262 9.74 6.13 -10.06
CA ARG A 262 10.67 5.01 -10.31
C ARG A 262 11.00 4.19 -9.06
N LEU A 263 10.09 4.11 -8.08
CA LEU A 263 10.33 3.39 -6.84
C LEU A 263 10.29 1.87 -7.04
N VAL A 264 9.43 1.35 -7.92
CA VAL A 264 9.43 -0.08 -8.29
C VAL A 264 10.74 -0.45 -8.98
N ALA A 265 11.19 0.36 -9.95
CA ALA A 265 12.46 0.17 -10.64
C ALA A 265 13.69 0.25 -9.70
N ARG A 266 13.55 0.97 -8.58
CA ARG A 266 14.56 1.08 -7.51
C ARG A 266 14.49 -0.07 -6.49
N THR A 267 13.43 -0.87 -6.48
CA THR A 267 13.23 -1.93 -5.49
C THR A 267 13.72 -3.26 -6.02
N LEU A 268 14.53 -3.98 -5.24
CA LEU A 268 15.12 -5.25 -5.63
C LEU A 268 14.05 -6.23 -6.12
N ASN A 269 14.16 -6.58 -7.39
CA ASN A 269 13.29 -7.53 -8.07
C ASN A 269 14.10 -8.80 -8.42
N PRO A 270 14.17 -9.79 -7.52
CA PRO A 270 14.94 -11.01 -7.76
C PRO A 270 14.36 -11.88 -8.89
N GLU A 271 13.08 -11.71 -9.25
CA GLU A 271 12.41 -12.51 -10.28
C GLU A 271 12.49 -11.86 -11.67
N GLU A 272 12.95 -10.61 -11.77
CA GLU A 272 13.04 -9.83 -13.01
C GLU A 272 11.68 -9.69 -13.74
N LEU A 273 10.58 -9.87 -13.02
CA LEU A 273 9.22 -9.71 -13.52
C LEU A 273 8.68 -8.33 -13.16
N ALA A 274 8.55 -7.47 -14.17
CA ALA A 274 8.24 -6.04 -14.01
C ALA A 274 6.77 -5.68 -14.31
N ASN A 275 5.89 -6.65 -14.57
CA ASN A 275 4.50 -6.37 -14.89
C ASN A 275 3.69 -6.11 -13.60
N PRO A 276 2.83 -5.06 -13.59
CA PRO A 276 1.94 -4.80 -12.47
C PRO A 276 1.07 -6.02 -12.15
N ASP A 277 0.98 -6.34 -10.86
CA ASP A 277 0.17 -7.45 -10.39
C ASP A 277 -1.07 -6.97 -9.63
N GLY A 278 -0.93 -5.94 -8.79
CA GLY A 278 -2.04 -5.37 -8.02
C GLY A 278 -2.54 -6.23 -6.86
N SER A 279 -2.00 -7.44 -6.65
CA SER A 279 -2.38 -8.37 -5.57
C SER A 279 -1.33 -8.48 -4.44
N GLY A 280 -0.29 -7.64 -4.47
CA GLY A 280 0.73 -7.55 -3.41
C GLY A 280 2.13 -7.98 -3.82
N THR A 281 2.30 -8.50 -5.04
CA THR A 281 3.60 -9.01 -5.51
C THR A 281 4.47 -7.92 -6.13
N LEU A 282 3.89 -7.13 -7.04
CA LEU A 282 4.54 -5.98 -7.66
C LEU A 282 3.54 -4.82 -7.74
N LEU A 283 3.81 -3.76 -6.97
CA LEU A 283 2.97 -2.56 -6.88
C LEU A 283 3.72 -1.37 -6.30
N VAL A 284 3.14 -0.18 -6.50
CA VAL A 284 3.53 1.06 -5.84
C VAL A 284 2.28 1.85 -5.45
N THR A 285 2.22 2.31 -4.21
CA THR A 285 1.11 3.11 -3.65
C THR A 285 1.66 4.11 -2.63
N GLY A 286 0.82 5.04 -2.17
CA GLY A 286 1.10 5.83 -0.99
C GLY A 286 1.08 4.99 0.29
N LYS A 287 1.37 5.64 1.43
CA LYS A 287 1.33 4.99 2.75
C LYS A 287 -0.04 4.37 3.05
N HIS A 288 -1.13 5.02 2.67
CA HIS A 288 -2.47 4.54 3.00
C HIS A 288 -2.85 3.30 2.17
N GLY A 289 -2.58 3.33 0.87
CA GLY A 289 -2.83 2.22 -0.05
C GLY A 289 -2.06 0.96 0.31
N VAL A 290 -0.79 1.07 0.72
CA VAL A 290 0.01 -0.12 1.03
C VAL A 290 -0.50 -0.90 2.26
N LEU A 291 -1.20 -0.23 3.19
CA LEU A 291 -1.75 -0.87 4.39
C LEU A 291 -2.82 -1.92 4.08
N HIS A 292 -3.46 -1.85 2.92
CA HIS A 292 -4.41 -2.85 2.47
C HIS A 292 -3.78 -4.23 2.29
N TYR A 293 -2.48 -4.29 1.99
CA TYR A 293 -1.73 -5.54 1.76
C TYR A 293 -1.22 -6.21 3.05
N SER A 294 -1.59 -5.66 4.22
CA SER A 294 -1.41 -6.35 5.50
C SER A 294 -2.22 -7.65 5.54
N GLY A 295 -1.61 -8.73 5.99
CA GLY A 295 -2.20 -10.07 5.98
C GLY A 295 -1.91 -10.88 4.72
N ASP A 296 -1.17 -10.31 3.76
CA ASP A 296 -0.71 -11.00 2.55
C ASP A 296 0.78 -10.76 2.30
N ALA A 297 1.13 -9.68 1.58
CA ALA A 297 2.52 -9.28 1.32
C ALA A 297 3.18 -8.64 2.55
N LEU A 298 2.38 -8.01 3.41
CA LEU A 298 2.79 -7.46 4.70
C LEU A 298 2.20 -8.28 5.85
N PRO A 299 2.77 -8.19 7.07
CA PRO A 299 2.23 -8.87 8.26
C PRO A 299 0.77 -8.50 8.52
N SER A 300 0.04 -9.37 9.22
CA SER A 300 -1.39 -9.18 9.48
C SER A 300 -1.71 -8.00 10.40
N ASP A 301 -0.82 -7.63 11.33
CA ASP A 301 -0.97 -6.52 12.27
C ASP A 301 -0.79 -5.16 11.56
N ARG A 302 -1.85 -4.71 10.87
CA ARG A 302 -1.88 -3.47 10.10
C ARG A 302 -1.58 -2.26 10.98
N GLN A 303 -2.05 -2.25 12.23
CA GLN A 303 -1.78 -1.15 13.15
C GLN A 303 -0.28 -1.01 13.42
N TYR A 304 0.42 -2.12 13.66
CA TYR A 304 1.87 -2.08 13.81
C TYR A 304 2.56 -1.61 12.53
N VAL A 305 2.16 -2.13 11.36
CA VAL A 305 2.70 -1.70 10.06
C VAL A 305 2.53 -0.18 9.88
N ASP A 306 1.34 0.36 10.13
CA ASP A 306 1.05 1.80 10.01
C ASP A 306 1.89 2.64 10.97
N GLN A 307 2.08 2.20 12.22
CA GLN A 307 2.96 2.88 13.17
C GLN A 307 4.39 2.98 12.65
N GLN A 308 4.93 1.91 12.07
CA GLN A 308 6.30 1.89 11.54
C GLN A 308 6.44 2.77 10.29
N LEU A 309 5.51 2.65 9.34
CA LEU A 309 5.52 3.50 8.13
C LEU A 309 5.32 4.99 8.46
N THR A 310 4.51 5.30 9.47
CA THR A 310 4.33 6.66 9.98
C THR A 310 5.61 7.18 10.64
N ALA A 311 6.28 6.35 11.46
CA ALA A 311 7.56 6.72 12.07
C ALA A 311 8.67 6.94 11.03
N MET A 312 8.67 6.17 9.94
CA MET A 312 9.57 6.39 8.79
C MET A 312 9.24 7.65 7.99
N LYS A 313 8.03 8.21 8.15
CA LYS A 313 7.46 9.20 7.22
C LYS A 313 7.46 8.66 5.79
N ALA A 314 6.95 7.45 5.59
CA ALA A 314 6.81 6.88 4.25
C ALA A 314 5.85 7.73 3.41
N ASP A 315 6.33 8.23 2.27
CA ASP A 315 5.50 8.96 1.30
C ASP A 315 4.89 7.97 0.29
N GLN A 316 5.72 7.03 -0.18
CA GLN A 316 5.37 6.03 -1.17
C GLN A 316 6.05 4.71 -0.80
N VAL A 317 5.36 3.60 -1.05
CA VAL A 317 5.85 2.25 -0.77
C VAL A 317 5.64 1.38 -2.00
N ALA A 318 6.71 0.72 -2.43
CA ALA A 318 6.70 -0.29 -3.46
C ALA A 318 6.91 -1.68 -2.85
N LEU A 319 6.15 -2.66 -3.34
CA LEU A 319 6.39 -4.07 -3.07
C LEU A 319 6.93 -4.70 -4.35
N SER A 320 7.98 -5.51 -4.25
CA SER A 320 8.60 -6.18 -5.39
C SER A 320 9.13 -7.54 -4.95
N TRP A 321 8.35 -8.59 -5.21
CA TRP A 321 8.75 -9.99 -5.03
C TRP A 321 9.44 -10.29 -3.68
N GLY A 322 8.86 -9.77 -2.59
CA GLY A 322 9.36 -9.94 -1.22
C GLY A 322 10.33 -8.85 -0.72
N SER A 323 10.72 -7.92 -1.59
CA SER A 323 11.44 -6.68 -1.24
C SER A 323 10.45 -5.52 -1.07
N ILE A 324 10.82 -4.55 -0.23
CA ILE A 324 10.04 -3.33 0.00
C ILE A 324 10.93 -2.13 -0.27
N GLY A 325 10.52 -1.25 -1.19
CA GLY A 325 11.11 0.06 -1.40
C GLY A 325 10.23 1.13 -0.77
N ILE A 326 10.83 2.10 -0.09
CA ILE A 326 10.12 3.18 0.59
C ILE A 326 10.78 4.49 0.22
N ARG A 327 9.99 5.46 -0.25
CA ARG A 327 10.44 6.84 -0.39
C ARG A 327 10.11 7.62 0.87
N THR A 328 11.09 8.34 1.39
CA THR A 328 10.95 9.30 2.50
C THR A 328 11.15 10.74 1.99
N PRO A 329 10.86 11.77 2.81
CA PRO A 329 10.99 13.16 2.36
C PRO A 329 12.43 13.60 2.07
N ASP A 330 13.41 13.01 2.75
CA ASP A 330 14.81 13.44 2.68
C ASP A 330 15.80 12.35 3.12
N PRO A 331 17.08 12.44 2.71
CA PRO A 331 18.08 11.44 3.06
C PRO A 331 18.35 11.25 4.56
N GLY A 332 18.15 12.30 5.37
CA GLY A 332 18.29 12.20 6.81
C GLY A 332 17.16 11.37 7.43
N THR A 333 15.94 11.48 6.90
CA THR A 333 14.80 10.65 7.31
C THR A 333 15.02 9.18 6.96
N ALA A 334 15.46 8.85 5.74
CA ALA A 334 15.80 7.47 5.38
C ALA A 334 16.88 6.86 6.29
N LYS A 335 17.96 7.61 6.58
CA LYS A 335 19.02 7.15 7.49
C LYS A 335 18.53 6.91 8.91
N ARG A 336 17.62 7.75 9.42
CA ARG A 336 16.99 7.54 10.73
C ARG A 336 16.14 6.28 10.77
N ALA A 337 15.35 6.00 9.72
CA ALA A 337 14.55 4.78 9.65
C ALA A 337 15.39 3.51 9.81
N VAL A 338 16.58 3.48 9.18
CA VAL A 338 17.57 2.40 9.35
C VAL A 338 18.13 2.38 10.77
N ALA A 339 18.61 3.52 11.28
CA ALA A 339 19.24 3.61 12.61
C ALA A 339 18.28 3.16 13.72
N ASP A 340 17.01 3.53 13.60
CA ASP A 340 15.93 3.21 14.54
C ASP A 340 15.30 1.83 14.27
N LYS A 341 15.74 1.14 13.22
CA LYS A 341 15.32 -0.23 12.84
C LYS A 341 13.81 -0.36 12.69
N LEU A 342 13.19 0.57 11.95
CA LEU A 342 11.73 0.69 11.84
C LEU A 342 11.05 -0.41 10.98
N PHE A 343 11.45 -1.67 11.09
CA PHE A 343 10.87 -2.75 10.29
C PHE A 343 9.35 -2.83 10.49
N PRO A 344 8.54 -3.01 9.42
CA PRO A 344 7.08 -3.10 9.53
C PRO A 344 6.59 -4.44 10.12
N TRP A 345 7.48 -5.20 10.77
CA TRP A 345 7.18 -6.39 11.57
C TRP A 345 7.98 -6.42 12.86
N ARG A 346 7.57 -7.30 13.78
CA ARG A 346 8.28 -7.54 15.03
C ARG A 346 9.59 -8.29 14.79
N THR A 347 10.65 -7.81 15.42
CA THR A 347 11.99 -8.41 15.35
C THR A 347 12.32 -9.10 16.67
N LYS A 348 13.16 -10.13 16.61
CA LYS A 348 13.56 -10.93 17.77
C LYS A 348 14.88 -10.45 18.37
N ALA A 349 15.88 -10.24 17.51
CA ALA A 349 17.22 -9.85 17.91
C ALA A 349 17.94 -9.12 16.78
N GLU A 350 18.99 -8.39 17.12
CA GLU A 350 19.90 -7.83 16.13
C GLU A 350 20.71 -8.92 15.44
N ALA A 351 21.05 -8.68 14.18
CA ALA A 351 21.99 -9.50 13.42
C ALA A 351 23.13 -8.62 12.88
N ALA A 352 24.25 -9.25 12.51
CA ALA A 352 25.36 -8.51 11.90
C ALA A 352 24.88 -7.78 10.64
N ALA A 353 25.27 -6.51 10.48
CA ALA A 353 25.02 -5.74 9.28
C ALA A 353 25.79 -6.33 8.07
N PRO A 354 25.32 -6.11 6.83
CA PRO A 354 26.04 -6.55 5.65
C PRO A 354 27.42 -5.87 5.57
N PRO A 355 28.50 -6.62 5.30
CA PRO A 355 29.83 -6.04 5.19
C PRO A 355 29.89 -4.97 4.09
N ASN A 356 30.58 -3.86 4.38
CA ASN A 356 30.88 -2.78 3.42
C ASN A 356 29.67 -2.05 2.81
N VAL A 357 28.44 -2.29 3.28
CA VAL A 357 27.25 -1.54 2.85
C VAL A 357 26.94 -0.43 3.87
N PRO A 358 27.06 0.86 3.50
CA PRO A 358 26.72 1.97 4.38
C PRO A 358 25.24 2.01 4.75
N ASN A 359 24.93 2.59 5.92
CA ASN A 359 23.55 2.79 6.40
C ASN A 359 22.70 1.52 6.28
N ALA A 360 23.22 0.41 6.78
CA ALA A 360 22.58 -0.89 6.75
C ALA A 360 22.49 -1.51 8.15
N VAL A 361 21.35 -2.13 8.45
CA VAL A 361 21.13 -2.91 9.68
C VAL A 361 20.44 -4.22 9.31
N CYS A 362 20.69 -5.27 10.09
CA CYS A 362 19.97 -6.53 9.97
C CYS A 362 19.42 -7.00 11.31
N VAL A 363 18.37 -7.80 11.24
CA VAL A 363 17.67 -8.37 12.39
C VAL A 363 17.31 -9.82 12.10
N GLU A 364 17.22 -10.62 13.17
CA GLU A 364 16.47 -11.88 13.15
C GLU A 364 14.99 -11.54 13.43
N ASN A 365 14.10 -12.03 12.58
CA ASN A 365 12.67 -11.77 12.70
C ASN A 365 12.03 -12.64 13.78
N GLN A 366 10.98 -12.13 14.43
CA GLN A 366 10.14 -12.97 15.27
C GLN A 366 9.45 -14.03 14.40
N SER A 367 9.29 -15.25 14.92
CA SER A 367 8.62 -16.33 14.19
C SER A 367 7.23 -15.88 13.73
N LEU A 368 6.87 -16.21 12.48
CA LEU A 368 5.60 -15.86 11.82
C LEU A 368 5.38 -14.37 11.53
N ALA A 369 6.29 -13.47 11.94
CA ALA A 369 6.16 -12.04 11.65
C ALA A 369 6.43 -11.72 10.17
N THR A 370 7.21 -12.55 9.48
CA THR A 370 7.47 -12.48 8.03
C THR A 370 7.85 -13.88 7.52
N LYS A 371 7.83 -14.08 6.19
CA LYS A 371 8.20 -15.35 5.53
C LYS A 371 9.70 -15.65 5.63
N THR A 372 10.54 -14.66 5.94
CA THR A 372 12.01 -14.80 6.00
C THR A 372 12.53 -14.75 7.44
N ARG A 373 13.65 -15.43 7.70
CA ARG A 373 14.24 -15.47 9.05
C ARG A 373 15.03 -14.21 9.39
N PHE A 374 15.75 -13.68 8.42
CA PHE A 374 16.53 -12.46 8.56
C PHE A 374 15.99 -11.39 7.63
N SER A 375 16.01 -10.15 8.10
CA SER A 375 15.74 -8.99 7.27
C SER A 375 16.81 -7.95 7.45
N CYS A 376 17.11 -7.26 6.38
CA CYS A 376 18.06 -6.16 6.36
C CYS A 376 17.37 -4.93 5.79
N MET A 377 17.68 -3.78 6.38
CA MET A 377 17.21 -2.48 5.93
C MET A 377 18.43 -1.66 5.53
N VAL A 378 18.35 -1.02 4.35
CA VAL A 378 19.41 -0.16 3.81
C VAL A 378 18.84 1.20 3.43
N ALA A 379 19.63 2.26 3.53
CA ALA A 379 19.25 3.58 3.06
C ALA A 379 20.27 4.17 2.09
N TYR A 380 19.76 4.78 1.02
CA TYR A 380 20.51 5.53 0.03
C TYR A 380 19.69 6.72 -0.45
N ASN A 381 20.25 7.94 -0.36
CA ASN A 381 19.47 9.17 -0.51
C ASN A 381 18.17 9.10 0.29
N GLN A 382 17.03 9.54 -0.25
CA GLN A 382 15.74 9.50 0.42
C GLN A 382 15.04 8.12 0.40
N TYR A 383 15.70 7.06 -0.05
CA TYR A 383 15.11 5.74 -0.20
C TYR A 383 15.54 4.79 0.92
N VAL A 384 14.59 3.97 1.37
CA VAL A 384 14.82 2.84 2.28
C VAL A 384 14.43 1.57 1.54
N GLY A 385 15.30 0.57 1.59
CA GLY A 385 15.06 -0.76 1.05
C GLY A 385 15.02 -1.78 2.16
N ILE A 386 14.01 -2.63 2.18
CA ILE A 386 13.89 -3.76 3.12
C ILE A 386 13.89 -5.04 2.31
N VAL A 387 14.82 -5.93 2.63
CA VAL A 387 14.98 -7.23 1.98
C VAL A 387 15.09 -8.32 3.03
N GLY A 388 14.78 -9.56 2.67
CA GLY A 388 14.85 -10.68 3.59
C GLY A 388 15.39 -11.96 2.96
N GLY A 389 15.89 -12.84 3.83
CA GLY A 389 16.43 -14.15 3.45
C GLY A 389 16.27 -15.17 4.59
N HIS A 390 16.34 -16.46 4.27
CA HIS A 390 16.31 -17.52 5.28
C HIS A 390 17.68 -17.68 5.99
N GLN A 391 18.75 -17.25 5.33
CA GLN A 391 20.12 -17.23 5.83
C GLN A 391 20.62 -15.79 5.88
N LEU A 392 21.49 -15.48 6.86
CA LEU A 392 22.02 -14.13 7.02
C LEU A 392 22.84 -13.68 5.81
N LEU A 393 23.63 -14.60 5.21
CA LEU A 393 24.41 -14.33 4.01
C LEU A 393 23.51 -13.92 2.83
N ASP A 394 22.40 -14.63 2.62
CA ASP A 394 21.44 -14.30 1.56
C ASP A 394 20.82 -12.91 1.78
N ALA A 395 20.43 -12.60 3.02
CA ALA A 395 19.92 -11.28 3.38
C ALA A 395 20.98 -10.17 3.19
N HIS A 396 22.26 -10.47 3.45
CA HIS A 396 23.38 -9.55 3.19
C HIS A 396 23.55 -9.26 1.70
N GLN A 397 23.54 -10.30 0.86
CA GLN A 397 23.68 -10.17 -0.60
C GLN A 397 22.52 -9.38 -1.21
N ARG A 398 21.28 -9.66 -0.78
CA ARG A 398 20.11 -8.86 -1.18
C ARG A 398 20.22 -7.41 -0.73
N ALA A 399 20.75 -7.15 0.46
CA ALA A 399 20.89 -5.79 0.98
C ALA A 399 21.94 -4.99 0.20
N ALA A 400 23.06 -5.63 -0.11
CA ALA A 400 24.09 -5.08 -0.99
C ALA A 400 23.54 -4.78 -2.40
N ALA A 401 22.77 -5.71 -2.98
CA ALA A 401 22.14 -5.53 -4.29
C ALA A 401 21.11 -4.38 -4.28
N GLN A 402 20.27 -4.31 -3.25
CA GLN A 402 19.31 -3.22 -3.05
C GLN A 402 20.00 -1.85 -2.90
N TYR A 403 21.13 -1.79 -2.19
CA TYR A 403 21.91 -0.56 -2.09
C TYR A 403 22.51 -0.15 -3.44
N ALA A 404 23.08 -1.12 -4.18
CA ALA A 404 23.61 -0.89 -5.52
C ALA A 404 22.53 -0.42 -6.51
N LEU A 405 21.34 -1.01 -6.45
CA LEU A 405 20.16 -0.57 -7.23
C LEU A 405 19.83 0.89 -6.97
N PHE A 406 19.72 1.30 -5.71
CA PHE A 406 19.45 2.71 -5.38
C PHE A 406 20.52 3.67 -5.91
N ALA A 407 21.79 3.24 -5.92
CA ALA A 407 22.90 4.01 -6.45
C ALA A 407 22.90 4.09 -7.99
N ASN A 408 22.45 3.02 -8.66
CA ASN A 408 22.43 2.92 -10.12
C ASN A 408 21.19 3.54 -10.76
N THR A 409 20.05 3.63 -10.06
CA THR A 409 18.87 4.30 -10.61
C THR A 409 19.02 5.82 -10.50
N ARG A 410 19.02 6.51 -11.64
CA ARG A 410 18.96 7.97 -11.70
C ARG A 410 17.53 8.47 -11.64
#